data_AF-A0A6L4ADJ5-F1
#
_entry.id   AF-A0A6L4ADJ5-F1
#
_cell.length_a   1.000
_cell.length_b   1.000
_cell.length_c   1.000
_cell.angle_alpha   90.00
_cell.angle_beta   90.00
_cell.angle_gamma   90.00
#
_symmetry.space_group_name_H-M   'P 1'
#
loop_
_entity.id
_entity.type
_entity.pdbx_description
1 polymer ?
#
loop_
_entity_poly.entity_id
_entity_poly.type
_entity_poly.pdbx_seq_one_letter_code
_entity_poly.pdbx_strand_id
1 'polypeptide(L)'
;MNSSTLWPTWMEDPANPEHILLAKSADFGGDTLAKHTWDVLSRLSDQLRLRPNLHELAGERVWARMFWGCFLHDFGKAAVGFQNILRKREDIWAERRHRHEILSLAFVDWLFPKGHPDREWVIAVIAFHHKDANEIFDKYGGKAATHQMQPNDLESVQMMLNELAAHIAPDTRVQLWRWIDECALAWADTLGFQLEDIPQLLPLEEAQTTQFPKTIFRALRDFAEWSKQLNEAQKAVAMLYRGLILTSDHAASAGVTDFPHMPAPGQWRQRLNQLIWRAHQEAANTAPLGSAIMIAPTGSGKTEAAILWAARQMEHRPAARLFYTLPYQASMNAMYQRLGHDFLGIENLSTEDNIQITIQHSRALLKFYQDMMNDERTPREATEAAKYLRNRARLHFYPVQIFSPYQMLKAAYGLKGYEALLVDYTDGLFIFDEIHAYEPKRMALIISMIGWLASNYRARFLIMTATLPPMVKNALQAVLPDCHEIEATPELFADSQRHRVEVHQGNLIDQLDLILADYHANKAVLVCCNQIAVAQE
;
A
#
# COMPACT_ATOMS: atom_id res chain seq x y z
N MET A 1 18.09 26.17 -0.80
CA MET A 1 19.29 26.65 -0.09
C MET A 1 19.97 25.43 0.51
N ASN A 2 21.30 25.34 0.47
CA ASN A 2 22.07 24.28 1.15
C ASN A 2 21.95 24.44 2.67
N SER A 3 20.83 24.01 3.26
CA SER A 3 20.73 23.85 4.71
C SER A 3 21.34 22.50 5.06
N SER A 4 22.42 22.49 5.84
CA SER A 4 22.85 21.27 6.51
C SER A 4 21.69 20.82 7.39
N THR A 5 21.12 19.65 7.12
CA THR A 5 20.02 19.10 7.91
C THR A 5 20.38 19.14 9.39
N LEU A 6 19.67 19.95 10.17
CA LEU A 6 19.86 20.06 11.61
C LEU A 6 19.52 18.70 12.25
N TRP A 7 20.40 18.17 13.09
CA TRP A 7 20.23 16.86 13.70
C TRP A 7 20.25 16.97 15.23
N PRO A 8 19.35 16.28 15.97
CA PRO A 8 19.25 16.41 17.43
C PRO A 8 20.37 15.64 18.15
N THR A 9 21.63 16.05 17.96
CA THR A 9 22.81 15.35 18.49
C THR A 9 22.83 15.21 20.01
N TRP A 10 22.12 16.08 20.74
CA TRP A 10 21.97 15.99 22.19
C TRP A 10 21.15 14.78 22.67
N MET A 11 20.34 14.16 21.79
CA MET A 11 19.59 12.93 22.07
C MET A 11 20.39 11.66 21.76
N GLU A 12 21.58 11.81 21.17
CA GLU A 12 22.40 10.72 20.62
C GLU A 12 23.85 10.77 21.10
N ASP A 13 24.13 11.46 22.20
CA ASP A 13 25.48 11.63 22.71
C ASP A 13 26.15 10.27 23.02
N PRO A 14 27.15 9.84 22.21
CA PRO A 14 27.81 8.55 22.41
C PRO A 14 28.64 8.49 23.70
N ALA A 15 28.96 9.65 24.30
CA ALA A 15 29.60 9.69 25.61
C ALA A 15 28.67 9.24 26.75
N ASN A 16 27.34 9.28 26.52
CA ASN A 16 26.32 8.88 27.49
C ASN A 16 25.31 7.87 26.87
N PRO A 17 25.71 6.61 26.61
CA PRO A 17 24.85 5.63 25.92
C PRO A 17 23.50 5.34 26.60
N GLU A 18 23.43 5.50 27.93
CA GLU A 18 22.20 5.36 28.70
C GLU A 18 21.17 6.47 28.40
N HIS A 19 21.64 7.62 27.91
CA HIS A 19 20.81 8.78 27.58
C HIS A 19 20.37 8.79 26.11
N ILE A 20 20.94 7.91 25.27
CA ILE A 20 20.54 7.78 23.87
C ILE A 20 19.11 7.23 23.80
N LEU A 21 18.22 7.96 23.15
CA LEU A 21 16.85 7.51 22.95
C LEU A 21 16.80 6.56 21.76
N LEU A 22 16.43 5.31 22.01
CA LEU A 22 16.34 4.24 20.99
C LEU A 22 14.92 4.08 20.47
N ALA A 23 14.77 3.71 19.20
CA ALA A 23 13.51 3.23 18.63
C ALA A 23 13.48 1.72 18.44
N LYS A 24 14.64 1.08 18.22
CA LYS A 24 14.79 -0.37 18.05
C LYS A 24 15.88 -0.90 18.97
N SER A 25 15.77 -2.16 19.37
CA SER A 25 16.82 -2.84 20.14
C SER A 25 17.97 -3.26 19.23
N ALA A 26 19.12 -3.57 19.82
CA ALA A 26 20.34 -3.93 19.08
C ALA A 26 20.14 -5.10 18.09
N ASP A 27 19.32 -6.10 18.45
CA ASP A 27 19.03 -7.26 17.59
C ASP A 27 18.23 -6.88 16.33
N PHE A 28 17.60 -5.70 16.33
CA PHE A 28 16.75 -5.18 15.26
C PHE A 28 17.33 -3.89 14.66
N GLY A 29 18.65 -3.73 14.69
CA GLY A 29 19.38 -2.63 14.06
C GLY A 29 19.87 -1.55 15.03
N GLY A 30 19.27 -1.43 16.22
CA GLY A 30 19.69 -0.47 17.24
C GLY A 30 19.44 1.00 16.84
N ASP A 31 18.49 1.26 15.95
CA ASP A 31 18.18 2.61 15.48
C ASP A 31 17.80 3.54 16.64
N THR A 32 18.36 4.75 16.63
CA THR A 32 17.95 5.84 17.53
C THR A 32 16.54 6.32 17.18
N LEU A 33 15.89 6.99 18.12
CA LEU A 33 14.57 7.58 17.92
C LEU A 33 14.57 8.61 16.79
N ALA A 34 15.60 9.46 16.73
CA ALA A 34 15.73 10.45 15.66
C ALA A 34 15.99 9.78 14.30
N LYS A 35 16.87 8.77 14.23
CA LYS A 35 17.13 8.03 12.99
C LYS A 35 15.88 7.33 12.46
N HIS A 36 15.14 6.62 13.32
CA HIS A 36 13.90 5.95 12.90
C HIS A 36 12.86 6.96 12.43
N THR A 37 12.67 8.07 13.17
CA THR A 37 11.70 9.12 12.78
C THR A 37 12.07 9.76 11.45
N TRP A 38 13.36 10.01 11.20
CA TRP A 38 13.87 10.46 9.90
C TRP A 38 13.56 9.46 8.79
N ASP A 39 13.77 8.17 9.03
CA ASP A 39 13.48 7.13 8.04
C ASP A 39 11.98 7.06 7.72
N VAL A 40 11.11 7.14 8.73
CA VAL A 40 9.65 7.19 8.55
C VAL A 40 9.26 8.40 7.71
N LEU A 41 9.80 9.59 8.01
CA LEU A 41 9.52 10.81 7.25
C LEU A 41 10.10 10.75 5.83
N SER A 42 11.23 10.08 5.64
CA SER A 42 11.80 9.82 4.31
C SER A 42 10.88 8.92 3.48
N ARG A 43 10.33 7.85 4.08
CA ARG A 43 9.33 6.99 3.41
C ARG A 43 8.01 7.71 3.14
N LEU A 44 7.62 8.65 4.01
CA LEU A 44 6.47 9.53 3.76
C LEU A 44 6.75 10.51 2.62
N SER A 45 7.96 11.08 2.54
CA SER A 45 8.40 11.94 1.44
C SER A 45 8.36 11.18 0.10
N ASP A 46 8.72 9.89 0.10
CA ASP A 46 8.50 9.04 -1.06
C ASP A 46 7.01 8.92 -1.43
N GLN A 47 6.11 8.79 -0.46
CA GLN A 47 4.66 8.75 -0.75
C GLN A 47 4.16 10.07 -1.34
N LEU A 48 4.64 11.21 -0.84
CA LEU A 48 4.37 12.56 -1.37
C LEU A 48 4.81 12.65 -2.84
N ARG A 49 6.06 12.28 -3.11
CA ARG A 49 6.65 12.28 -4.47
C ARG A 49 5.88 11.37 -5.42
N LEU A 50 5.48 10.18 -4.97
CA LEU A 50 4.77 9.21 -5.80
C LEU A 50 3.30 9.58 -6.04
N ARG A 51 2.70 10.43 -5.20
CA ARG A 51 1.28 10.79 -5.24
C ARG A 51 1.08 12.31 -5.17
N PRO A 52 1.57 13.06 -6.16
CA PRO A 52 1.50 14.52 -6.15
C PRO A 52 0.07 15.05 -6.05
N ASN A 53 -0.92 14.30 -6.57
CA ASN A 53 -2.31 14.72 -6.60
C ASN A 53 -3.17 14.12 -5.47
N LEU A 54 -2.57 13.54 -4.42
CA LEU A 54 -3.34 12.95 -3.31
C LEU A 54 -4.16 13.99 -2.54
N HIS A 55 -3.68 15.23 -2.48
CA HIS A 55 -4.33 16.35 -1.79
C HIS A 55 -5.75 16.61 -2.29
N GLU A 56 -6.00 16.47 -3.59
CA GLU A 56 -7.34 16.60 -4.19
C GLU A 56 -8.37 15.60 -3.60
N LEU A 57 -7.91 14.45 -3.06
CA LEU A 57 -8.77 13.44 -2.43
C LEU A 57 -8.71 13.52 -0.89
N ALA A 58 -7.50 13.66 -0.33
CA ALA A 58 -7.26 13.60 1.10
C ALA A 58 -7.28 14.97 1.81
N GLY A 59 -7.49 16.05 1.06
CA GLY A 59 -7.45 17.44 1.50
C GLY A 59 -6.07 18.08 1.36
N GLU A 60 -6.06 19.40 1.13
CA GLU A 60 -4.82 20.20 0.92
C GLU A 60 -3.78 20.02 2.04
N ARG A 61 -4.26 19.89 3.29
CA ARG A 61 -3.39 19.76 4.46
C ARG A 61 -2.91 18.33 4.73
N VAL A 62 -3.12 17.38 3.81
CA VAL A 62 -2.75 15.97 4.02
C VAL A 62 -1.28 15.80 4.39
N TRP A 63 -0.37 16.42 3.64
CA TRP A 63 1.06 16.23 3.86
C TRP A 63 1.56 16.95 5.11
N ALA A 64 1.02 18.11 5.45
CA ALA A 64 1.33 18.80 6.69
C ALA A 64 0.88 18.00 7.93
N ARG A 65 -0.35 17.48 7.91
CA ARG A 65 -0.88 16.62 8.99
C ARG A 65 -0.11 15.31 9.12
N MET A 66 0.23 14.68 8.00
CA MET A 66 1.02 13.45 7.98
C MET A 66 2.45 13.69 8.48
N PHE A 67 3.09 14.79 8.10
CA PHE A 67 4.41 15.16 8.61
C PHE A 67 4.40 15.25 10.14
N TRP A 68 3.51 16.05 10.71
CA TRP A 68 3.44 16.22 12.17
C TRP A 68 3.01 14.94 12.89
N GLY A 69 2.06 14.19 12.32
CA GLY A 69 1.67 12.89 12.84
C GLY A 69 2.84 11.90 12.88
N CYS A 70 3.58 11.76 11.78
CA CYS A 70 4.76 10.89 11.70
C CYS A 70 5.92 11.39 12.57
N PHE A 71 6.15 12.70 12.67
CA PHE A 71 7.22 13.24 13.52
C PHE A 71 6.97 12.93 15.00
N LEU A 72 5.72 13.02 15.45
CA LEU A 72 5.34 12.83 16.85
C LEU A 72 5.00 11.37 17.22
N HIS A 73 4.70 10.48 16.25
CA HIS A 73 4.07 9.18 16.54
C HIS A 73 4.80 8.32 17.56
N ASP A 74 6.13 8.43 17.60
CA ASP A 74 7.03 7.61 18.40
C ASP A 74 7.64 8.34 19.60
N PHE A 75 7.22 9.57 19.91
CA PHE A 75 7.75 10.31 21.05
C PHE A 75 7.62 9.56 22.37
N GLY A 76 6.55 8.77 22.54
CA GLY A 76 6.36 7.90 23.70
C GLY A 76 7.38 6.77 23.83
N LYS A 77 8.17 6.45 22.80
CA LYS A 77 9.31 5.52 22.93
C LYS A 77 10.40 6.08 23.84
N ALA A 78 10.43 7.39 24.07
CA ALA A 78 11.33 8.02 25.03
C ALA A 78 11.00 7.70 26.50
N ALA A 79 9.91 6.96 26.76
CA ALA A 79 9.59 6.43 28.08
C ALA A 79 10.71 5.56 28.63
N VAL A 80 11.11 5.81 29.88
CA VAL A 80 12.13 4.99 30.59
C VAL A 80 11.79 3.51 30.54
N GLY A 81 10.51 3.15 30.71
CA GLY A 81 10.07 1.76 30.67
C GLY A 81 10.21 1.12 29.28
N PHE A 82 9.91 1.87 28.22
CA PHE A 82 10.12 1.41 26.85
C PHE A 82 11.61 1.29 26.50
N GLN A 83 12.41 2.27 26.93
CA GLN A 83 13.87 2.29 26.78
C GLN A 83 14.54 1.11 27.50
N ASN A 84 14.03 0.69 28.67
CA ASN A 84 14.46 -0.50 29.38
C ASN A 84 14.19 -1.78 28.58
N ILE A 85 13.01 -1.91 27.97
CA ILE A 85 12.67 -3.05 27.11
C ILE A 85 13.62 -3.15 25.92
N LEU A 86 13.90 -2.04 25.24
CA LEU A 86 14.84 -2.04 24.11
C LEU A 86 16.26 -2.43 24.52
N ARG A 87 16.64 -2.14 25.76
CA ARG A 87 17.92 -2.51 26.37
C ARG A 87 17.90 -3.92 27.02
N LYS A 88 16.84 -4.71 26.80
CA LYS A 88 16.65 -6.06 27.37
C LYS A 88 16.66 -6.08 28.91
N ARG A 89 16.15 -5.01 29.53
CA ARG A 89 15.93 -4.92 30.98
C ARG A 89 14.47 -5.23 31.29
N GLU A 90 14.23 -5.88 32.41
CA GLU A 90 12.87 -6.09 32.92
C GLU A 90 12.27 -4.74 33.35
N ASP A 91 11.02 -4.51 32.98
CA ASP A 91 10.30 -3.30 33.33
C ASP A 91 8.79 -3.57 33.32
N ILE A 92 8.07 -2.92 34.23
CA ILE A 92 6.61 -3.03 34.35
C ILE A 92 5.90 -2.63 33.05
N TRP A 93 6.53 -1.82 32.20
CA TRP A 93 6.01 -1.47 30.88
C TRP A 93 5.62 -2.70 30.05
N ALA A 94 6.45 -3.74 30.05
CA ALA A 94 6.20 -4.96 29.27
C ALA A 94 5.03 -5.75 29.87
N GLU A 95 5.03 -5.92 31.19
CA GLU A 95 3.98 -6.63 31.93
C GLU A 95 2.61 -5.98 31.75
N ARG A 96 2.57 -4.64 31.81
CA ARG A 96 1.36 -3.83 31.61
C ARG A 96 0.96 -3.68 30.15
N ARG A 97 1.80 -4.14 29.21
CA ARG A 97 1.61 -3.98 27.76
C ARG A 97 1.36 -2.52 27.37
N HIS A 98 2.12 -1.61 27.96
CA HIS A 98 1.99 -0.17 27.70
C HIS A 98 2.34 0.17 26.25
N ARG A 99 1.79 1.29 25.80
CA ARG A 99 1.71 1.69 24.39
C ARG A 99 2.41 3.01 24.20
N HIS A 100 3.50 2.99 23.46
CA HIS A 100 4.29 4.20 23.22
C HIS A 100 3.47 5.20 22.40
N GLU A 101 2.68 4.72 21.44
CA GLU A 101 1.83 5.55 20.59
C GLU A 101 0.77 6.34 21.37
N ILE A 102 0.32 5.82 22.52
CA ILE A 102 -0.64 6.53 23.39
C ILE A 102 0.05 7.57 24.25
N LEU A 103 1.28 7.30 24.70
CA LEU A 103 2.08 8.29 25.42
C LEU A 103 2.53 9.44 24.49
N SER A 104 2.74 9.17 23.20
CA SER A 104 3.01 10.20 22.19
C SER A 104 1.91 11.26 22.10
N LEU A 105 0.65 10.92 22.44
CA LEU A 105 -0.45 11.89 22.48
C LEU A 105 -0.25 13.02 23.50
N ALA A 106 0.59 12.82 24.52
CA ALA A 106 0.88 13.83 25.53
C ALA A 106 1.53 15.10 24.94
N PHE A 107 2.18 14.98 23.78
CA PHE A 107 2.93 16.04 23.12
C PHE A 107 2.12 16.77 22.03
N VAL A 108 0.93 16.25 21.66
CA VAL A 108 0.11 16.84 20.58
C VAL A 108 -0.30 18.27 20.91
N ASP A 109 -0.72 18.53 22.16
CA ASP A 109 -1.19 19.85 22.59
C ASP A 109 -0.04 20.90 22.63
N TRP A 110 1.24 20.49 22.47
CA TRP A 110 2.34 21.45 22.33
C TRP A 110 2.31 22.20 21.00
N LEU A 111 1.70 21.63 19.96
CA LEU A 111 1.56 22.25 18.63
C LEU A 111 0.08 22.46 18.27
N PHE A 112 -0.78 21.53 18.67
CA PHE A 112 -2.18 21.48 18.26
C PHE A 112 -3.08 21.61 19.48
N PRO A 113 -3.30 22.84 20.00
CA PRO A 113 -4.21 23.06 21.10
C PRO A 113 -5.65 22.71 20.69
N LYS A 114 -6.51 22.49 21.68
CA LYS A 114 -7.93 22.18 21.46
C LYS A 114 -8.58 23.19 20.51
N GLY A 115 -9.25 22.68 19.47
CA GLY A 115 -9.92 23.51 18.45
C GLY A 115 -9.07 23.79 17.22
N HIS A 116 -7.78 23.43 17.21
CA HIS A 116 -6.96 23.52 16.01
C HIS A 116 -7.47 22.55 14.92
N PRO A 117 -7.62 23.00 13.64
CA PRO A 117 -8.28 22.21 12.58
C PRO A 117 -7.56 20.91 12.19
N ASP A 118 -6.29 20.78 12.52
CA ASP A 118 -5.46 19.60 12.22
C ASP A 118 -5.36 18.61 13.37
N ARG A 119 -5.84 18.97 14.57
CA ARG A 119 -5.54 18.25 15.80
C ARG A 119 -6.02 16.80 15.77
N GLU A 120 -7.29 16.57 15.42
CA GLU A 120 -7.89 15.23 15.44
C GLU A 120 -7.29 14.33 14.35
N TRP A 121 -6.86 14.90 13.21
CA TRP A 121 -6.16 14.18 12.15
C TRP A 121 -4.76 13.73 12.60
N VAL A 122 -4.01 14.61 13.27
CA VAL A 122 -2.69 14.28 13.83
C VAL A 122 -2.83 13.22 14.93
N ILE A 123 -3.83 13.34 15.81
CA ILE A 123 -4.15 12.30 16.81
C ILE A 123 -4.46 10.97 16.13
N ALA A 124 -5.21 10.97 15.01
CA ALA A 124 -5.55 9.76 14.29
C ALA A 124 -4.32 9.01 13.78
N VAL A 125 -3.34 9.73 13.23
CA VAL A 125 -2.07 9.19 12.74
C VAL A 125 -1.26 8.59 13.91
N ILE A 126 -1.16 9.32 15.02
CA ILE A 126 -0.37 8.90 16.18
C ILE A 126 -1.00 7.69 16.87
N ALA A 127 -2.27 7.72 17.26
CA ALA A 127 -2.84 6.74 18.19
C ALA A 127 -3.21 5.39 17.55
N PHE A 128 -3.53 5.36 16.25
CA PHE A 128 -4.22 4.20 15.65
C PHE A 128 -3.45 3.51 14.52
N HIS A 129 -2.17 3.82 14.34
CA HIS A 129 -1.33 3.11 13.37
C HIS A 129 -0.98 1.68 13.83
N HIS A 130 -0.99 1.38 15.13
CA HIS A 130 -0.74 0.00 15.62
C HIS A 130 -2.00 -0.80 15.95
N LYS A 131 -3.11 -0.15 16.35
CA LYS A 131 -4.36 -0.81 16.76
C LYS A 131 -5.61 -0.05 16.45
N ASP A 132 -6.72 -0.79 16.47
CA ASP A 132 -8.04 -0.25 16.30
C ASP A 132 -8.49 0.52 17.55
N ALA A 133 -9.30 1.55 17.32
CA ALA A 133 -9.65 2.52 18.35
C ALA A 133 -10.34 1.89 19.57
N ASN A 134 -11.16 0.87 19.37
CA ASN A 134 -11.83 0.18 20.47
C ASN A 134 -10.85 -0.43 21.48
N GLU A 135 -9.79 -1.11 21.01
CA GLU A 135 -8.77 -1.69 21.89
C GLU A 135 -8.04 -0.62 22.70
N ILE A 136 -7.83 0.56 22.13
CA ILE A 136 -7.21 1.69 22.81
C ILE A 136 -8.14 2.26 23.87
N PHE A 137 -9.40 2.52 23.51
CA PHE A 137 -10.38 3.11 24.40
C PHE A 137 -10.72 2.22 25.59
N ASP A 138 -10.76 0.90 25.40
CA ASP A 138 -11.06 -0.05 26.47
C ASP A 138 -9.99 -0.05 27.56
N LYS A 139 -8.74 0.33 27.22
CA LYS A 139 -7.61 0.37 28.16
C LYS A 139 -7.34 1.78 28.72
N TYR A 140 -7.44 2.81 27.90
CA TYR A 140 -7.00 4.18 28.25
C TYR A 140 -8.16 5.18 28.35
N GLY A 141 -9.41 4.73 28.18
CA GLY A 141 -10.59 5.58 28.22
C GLY A 141 -10.76 6.45 26.96
N GLY A 142 -11.62 7.47 27.06
CA GLY A 142 -11.89 8.42 25.97
C GLY A 142 -13.24 8.22 25.27
N LYS A 143 -13.88 7.04 25.35
CA LYS A 143 -15.23 6.81 24.77
C LYS A 143 -16.33 7.67 25.39
N ALA A 144 -16.22 7.95 26.68
CA ALA A 144 -17.18 8.69 27.48
C ALA A 144 -16.48 9.79 28.28
N ALA A 145 -17.22 10.84 28.63
CA ALA A 145 -16.72 11.86 29.53
C ALA A 145 -16.52 11.28 30.95
N THR A 146 -15.57 11.83 31.72
CA THR A 146 -15.24 11.32 33.07
C THR A 146 -16.44 11.23 34.00
N HIS A 147 -17.37 12.19 33.94
CA HIS A 147 -18.61 12.20 34.74
C HIS A 147 -19.63 11.12 34.34
N GLN A 148 -19.42 10.44 33.21
CA GLN A 148 -20.27 9.37 32.68
C GLN A 148 -19.65 7.98 32.87
N MET A 149 -18.40 7.91 33.34
CA MET A 149 -17.70 6.64 33.58
C MET A 149 -18.10 6.06 34.94
N GLN A 150 -18.11 4.72 35.04
CA GLN A 150 -18.25 4.08 36.34
C GLN A 150 -17.03 4.41 37.21
N PRO A 151 -17.18 4.57 38.54
CA PRO A 151 -16.07 4.96 39.42
C PRO A 151 -14.84 4.07 39.28
N ASN A 152 -15.02 2.75 39.21
CA ASN A 152 -13.93 1.78 39.06
C ASN A 152 -13.20 1.92 37.72
N ASP A 153 -13.94 2.19 36.64
CA ASP A 153 -13.35 2.38 35.30
C ASP A 153 -12.53 3.68 35.24
N LEU A 154 -13.06 4.75 35.85
CA LEU A 154 -12.37 6.03 35.94
C LEU A 154 -11.07 5.91 36.74
N GLU A 155 -11.12 5.24 37.89
CA GLU A 155 -9.93 5.00 38.72
C GLU A 155 -8.88 4.17 37.97
N SER A 156 -9.31 3.10 37.29
CA SER A 156 -8.42 2.26 36.47
C SER A 156 -7.75 3.07 35.35
N VAL A 157 -8.51 3.86 34.60
CA VAL A 157 -7.98 4.71 33.52
C VAL A 157 -7.02 5.77 34.06
N GLN A 158 -7.36 6.43 35.17
CA GLN A 158 -6.49 7.42 35.80
C GLN A 158 -5.18 6.79 36.27
N MET A 159 -5.23 5.62 36.89
CA MET A 159 -4.04 4.88 37.29
C MET A 159 -3.15 4.58 36.08
N MET A 160 -3.72 4.04 35.00
CA MET A 160 -2.97 3.69 33.78
C MET A 160 -2.33 4.90 33.10
N LEU A 161 -3.03 6.03 33.03
CA LEU A 161 -2.52 7.26 32.41
C LEU A 161 -1.46 7.95 33.28
N ASN A 162 -1.63 7.94 34.60
CA ASN A 162 -0.63 8.45 35.54
C ASN A 162 0.65 7.61 35.48
N GLU A 163 0.51 6.29 35.41
CA GLU A 163 1.64 5.36 35.27
C GLU A 163 2.40 5.64 33.96
N LEU A 164 1.70 5.70 32.81
CA LEU A 164 2.32 6.06 31.52
C LEU A 164 3.09 7.38 31.57
N ALA A 165 2.47 8.42 32.11
CA ALA A 165 3.06 9.76 32.17
C ALA A 165 4.30 9.83 33.07
N ALA A 166 4.37 8.99 34.11
CA ALA A 166 5.50 8.93 35.03
C ALA A 166 6.79 8.40 34.36
N HIS A 167 6.69 7.71 33.23
CA HIS A 167 7.85 7.20 32.51
C HIS A 167 8.59 8.24 31.67
N ILE A 168 8.13 9.50 31.58
CA ILE A 168 8.86 10.58 30.89
C ILE A 168 9.49 11.51 31.90
N ALA A 169 10.82 11.46 31.99
CA ALA A 169 11.61 12.35 32.86
C ALA A 169 11.52 13.82 32.39
N PRO A 170 11.63 14.80 33.31
CA PRO A 170 11.62 16.23 32.96
C PRO A 170 12.66 16.61 31.90
N ASP A 171 13.89 16.10 32.01
CA ASP A 171 14.96 16.39 31.04
C ASP A 171 14.62 15.85 29.65
N THR A 172 13.98 14.68 29.57
CA THR A 172 13.48 14.12 28.30
C THR A 172 12.44 15.03 27.66
N ARG A 173 11.57 15.68 28.44
CA ARG A 173 10.60 16.66 27.91
C ARG A 173 11.33 17.83 27.24
N VAL A 174 12.38 18.35 27.86
CA VAL A 174 13.19 19.44 27.30
C VAL A 174 13.86 19.01 26.00
N GLN A 175 14.44 17.82 25.96
CA GLN A 175 15.10 17.29 24.77
C GLN A 175 14.13 17.13 23.59
N LEU A 176 12.93 16.58 23.84
CA LEU A 176 11.89 16.41 22.82
C LEU A 176 11.29 17.75 22.37
N TRP A 177 11.10 18.70 23.28
CA TRP A 177 10.65 20.06 22.95
C TRP A 177 11.67 20.75 22.03
N ARG A 178 12.94 20.71 22.41
CA ARG A 178 14.06 21.28 21.63
C ARG A 178 14.15 20.64 20.25
N TRP A 179 13.85 19.35 20.13
CA TRP A 179 13.84 18.65 18.84
C TRP A 179 12.75 19.17 17.90
N ILE A 180 11.56 19.48 18.42
CA ILE A 180 10.50 20.14 17.64
C ILE A 180 10.96 21.54 17.20
N ASP A 181 11.44 22.36 18.14
CA ASP A 181 11.82 23.76 17.91
C ASP A 181 12.97 23.90 16.91
N GLU A 182 14.03 23.12 17.08
CA GLU A 182 15.29 23.29 16.31
C GLU A 182 15.33 22.45 15.02
N CYS A 183 14.63 21.31 14.94
CA CYS A 183 14.83 20.38 13.81
C CYS A 183 13.61 20.18 12.92
N ALA A 184 12.37 20.25 13.43
CA ALA A 184 11.20 19.80 12.69
C ALA A 184 11.04 20.51 11.34
N LEU A 185 11.16 21.84 11.31
CA LEU A 185 11.03 22.61 10.07
C LEU A 185 12.19 22.39 9.09
N ALA A 186 13.41 22.24 9.60
CA ALA A 186 14.58 21.94 8.76
C ALA A 186 14.47 20.54 8.13
N TRP A 187 13.91 19.57 8.85
CA TRP A 187 13.61 18.23 8.33
C TRP A 187 12.51 18.27 7.28
N ALA A 188 11.44 19.02 7.54
CA ALA A 188 10.35 19.21 6.58
C ALA A 188 10.88 19.78 5.25
N ASP A 189 11.67 20.86 5.31
CA ASP A 189 12.28 21.50 4.13
C ASP A 189 13.21 20.53 3.39
N THR A 190 14.11 19.84 4.10
CA THR A 190 15.03 18.87 3.49
C THR A 190 14.30 17.75 2.77
N LEU A 191 13.19 17.26 3.34
CA LEU A 191 12.41 16.15 2.80
C LEU A 191 11.34 16.61 1.79
N GLY A 192 11.26 17.90 1.49
CA GLY A 192 10.36 18.46 0.46
C GLY A 192 8.91 18.64 0.92
N PHE A 193 8.64 18.66 2.23
CA PHE A 193 7.32 18.97 2.75
C PHE A 193 7.07 20.47 2.79
N GLN A 194 5.99 20.92 2.16
CA GLN A 194 5.51 22.29 2.27
C GLN A 194 4.53 22.38 3.44
N LEU A 195 4.97 22.99 4.54
CA LEU A 195 4.15 23.16 5.75
C LEU A 195 3.52 24.56 5.74
N GLU A 196 2.24 24.63 5.38
CA GLU A 196 1.43 25.83 5.50
C GLU A 196 0.83 25.96 6.91
N ASP A 197 0.70 27.20 7.40
CA ASP A 197 0.19 27.52 8.75
C ASP A 197 0.89 26.70 9.84
N ILE A 198 2.21 26.90 9.97
CA ILE A 198 3.03 26.21 10.96
C ILE A 198 2.42 26.44 12.36
N PRO A 199 2.06 25.37 13.10
CA PRO A 199 1.52 25.51 14.44
C PRO A 199 2.51 26.19 15.38
N GLN A 200 2.03 27.12 16.21
CA GLN A 200 2.87 27.75 17.22
C GLN A 200 3.21 26.73 18.31
N LEU A 201 4.51 26.49 18.51
CA LEU A 201 4.99 25.65 19.60
C LEU A 201 4.74 26.33 20.96
N LEU A 202 4.18 25.56 21.89
CA LEU A 202 3.96 25.97 23.28
C LEU A 202 5.28 26.37 23.94
N PRO A 203 5.36 27.48 24.71
CA PRO A 203 6.58 27.87 25.40
C PRO A 203 7.12 26.75 26.30
N LEU A 204 8.45 26.63 26.38
CA LEU A 204 9.12 25.53 27.10
C LEU A 204 8.63 25.38 28.55
N GLU A 205 8.43 26.49 29.28
CA GLU A 205 7.97 26.49 30.67
C GLU A 205 6.57 25.84 30.82
N GLU A 206 5.67 26.10 29.86
CA GLU A 206 4.33 25.49 29.81
C GLU A 206 4.38 24.04 29.33
N ALA A 207 5.26 23.73 28.37
CA ALA A 207 5.47 22.37 27.88
C ALA A 207 5.99 21.43 28.99
N GLN A 208 6.92 21.90 29.82
CA GLN A 208 7.46 21.13 30.95
C GLN A 208 6.39 20.80 31.99
N THR A 209 5.46 21.74 32.25
CA THR A 209 4.41 21.60 33.27
C THR A 209 3.12 20.96 32.73
N THR A 210 3.11 20.53 31.47
CA THR A 210 1.95 19.87 30.84
C THR A 210 1.52 18.62 31.62
N GLN A 211 0.22 18.54 31.92
CA GLN A 211 -0.39 17.42 32.65
C GLN A 211 -0.69 16.26 31.68
N PHE A 212 0.35 15.49 31.33
CA PHE A 212 0.29 14.39 30.36
C PHE A 212 -0.93 13.47 30.51
N PRO A 213 -1.32 12.97 31.70
CA PRO A 213 -2.50 12.12 31.85
C PRO A 213 -3.79 12.79 31.34
N LYS A 214 -3.98 14.08 31.65
CA LYS A 214 -5.15 14.84 31.20
C LYS A 214 -5.11 15.12 29.71
N THR A 215 -3.93 15.42 29.16
CA THR A 215 -3.74 15.65 27.72
C THR A 215 -4.04 14.40 26.92
N ILE A 216 -3.50 13.25 27.30
CA ILE A 216 -3.76 11.96 26.65
C ILE A 216 -5.25 11.62 26.68
N PHE A 217 -5.88 11.69 27.86
CA PHE A 217 -7.33 11.42 27.99
C PHE A 217 -8.17 12.34 27.10
N ARG A 218 -7.84 13.63 27.08
CA ARG A 218 -8.52 14.63 26.25
C ARG A 218 -8.35 14.34 24.76
N ALA A 219 -7.13 14.02 24.31
CA ALA A 219 -6.87 13.66 22.91
C ALA A 219 -7.71 12.44 22.46
N LEU A 220 -7.75 11.39 23.29
CA LEU A 220 -8.58 10.21 23.02
C LEU A 220 -10.07 10.55 22.98
N ARG A 221 -10.54 11.39 23.90
CA ARG A 221 -11.94 11.86 23.93
C ARG A 221 -12.30 12.68 22.69
N ASP A 222 -11.47 13.65 22.34
CA ASP A 222 -11.71 14.54 21.21
C ASP A 222 -11.76 13.74 19.91
N PHE A 223 -10.85 12.76 19.73
CA PHE A 223 -10.92 11.84 18.61
C PHE A 223 -12.19 10.96 18.64
N ALA A 224 -12.61 10.46 19.81
CA ALA A 224 -13.84 9.67 19.93
C ALA A 224 -15.10 10.48 19.58
N GLU A 225 -15.15 11.77 19.93
CA GLU A 225 -16.22 12.69 19.56
C GLU A 225 -16.19 13.01 18.06
N TRP A 226 -15.01 13.33 17.52
CA TRP A 226 -14.80 13.67 16.13
C TRP A 226 -15.07 12.51 15.16
N SER A 227 -14.59 11.30 15.47
CA SER A 227 -14.78 10.11 14.63
C SER A 227 -16.24 9.74 14.42
N LYS A 228 -17.13 10.05 15.39
CA LYS A 228 -18.59 9.86 15.26
C LYS A 228 -19.23 10.84 14.28
N GLN A 229 -18.58 11.97 13.99
CA GLN A 229 -19.09 13.03 13.12
C GLN A 229 -18.65 12.87 11.66
N LEU A 230 -17.73 11.94 11.37
CA LEU A 230 -17.22 11.72 10.02
C LEU A 230 -18.29 11.13 9.10
N ASN A 231 -18.47 11.75 7.94
CA ASN A 231 -19.22 11.15 6.84
C ASN A 231 -18.37 10.07 6.11
N GLU A 232 -18.97 9.32 5.19
CA GLU A 232 -18.29 8.22 4.50
C GLU A 232 -17.06 8.68 3.69
N ALA A 233 -17.11 9.85 3.05
CA ALA A 233 -15.96 10.39 2.32
C ALA A 233 -14.81 10.71 3.28
N GLN A 234 -15.09 11.33 4.43
CA GLN A 234 -14.09 11.64 5.45
C GLN A 234 -13.51 10.37 6.10
N LYS A 235 -14.33 9.32 6.29
CA LYS A 235 -13.83 8.01 6.74
C LYS A 235 -12.88 7.40 5.72
N ALA A 236 -13.18 7.50 4.42
CA ALA A 236 -12.27 7.06 3.36
C ALA A 236 -10.92 7.81 3.42
N VAL A 237 -10.95 9.13 3.63
CA VAL A 237 -9.74 9.91 3.85
C VAL A 237 -8.98 9.46 5.10
N ALA A 238 -9.67 9.22 6.23
CA ALA A 238 -9.03 8.73 7.45
C ALA A 238 -8.35 7.36 7.25
N MET A 239 -8.91 6.47 6.42
CA MET A 239 -8.26 5.22 6.04
C MET A 239 -6.97 5.45 5.25
N LEU A 240 -6.93 6.45 4.35
CA LEU A 240 -5.70 6.83 3.64
C LEU A 240 -4.62 7.34 4.59
N TYR A 241 -4.98 8.16 5.59
CA TYR A 241 -4.03 8.60 6.62
C TYR A 241 -3.41 7.43 7.36
N ARG A 242 -4.25 6.49 7.83
CA ARG A 242 -3.78 5.26 8.49
C ARG A 242 -2.89 4.42 7.56
N GLY A 243 -3.26 4.31 6.29
CA GLY A 243 -2.47 3.61 5.29
C GLY A 243 -1.09 4.24 5.05
N LEU A 244 -1.01 5.58 5.02
CA LEU A 244 0.25 6.30 4.80
C LEU A 244 1.25 6.11 5.95
N ILE A 245 0.80 6.22 7.20
CA ILE A 245 1.67 5.97 8.37
C ILE A 245 2.09 4.49 8.43
N LEU A 246 1.17 3.56 8.19
CA LEU A 246 1.48 2.12 8.15
C LEU A 246 2.52 1.79 7.09
N THR A 247 2.36 2.32 5.87
CA THR A 247 3.33 2.11 4.78
C THR A 247 4.69 2.71 5.14
N SER A 248 4.71 3.92 5.70
CA SER A 248 5.94 4.63 6.02
C SER A 248 6.71 3.97 7.17
N ASP A 249 6.02 3.66 8.27
CA ASP A 249 6.63 3.03 9.46
C ASP A 249 7.09 1.59 9.19
N HIS A 250 6.29 0.77 8.51
CA HIS A 250 6.72 -0.58 8.17
C HIS A 250 7.88 -0.60 7.16
N ALA A 251 7.90 0.32 6.19
CA ALA A 251 9.00 0.41 5.23
C ALA A 251 10.30 0.86 5.90
N ALA A 252 10.24 1.89 6.76
CA ALA A 252 11.39 2.33 7.56
C ALA A 252 11.87 1.22 8.50
N SER A 253 10.95 0.53 9.17
CA SER A 253 11.26 -0.61 10.04
C SER A 253 11.95 -1.76 9.30
N ALA A 254 11.58 -1.99 8.04
CA ALA A 254 12.16 -3.03 7.19
C ALA A 254 13.46 -2.62 6.47
N GLY A 255 13.96 -1.41 6.71
CA GLY A 255 15.19 -0.91 6.08
C GLY A 255 15.03 -0.59 4.58
N VAL A 256 13.81 -0.31 4.12
CA VAL A 256 13.59 0.18 2.75
C VAL A 256 14.20 1.58 2.64
N THR A 257 15.09 1.77 1.67
CA THR A 257 15.86 3.02 1.50
C THR A 257 15.15 4.07 0.67
N ASP A 258 14.40 3.68 -0.36
CA ASP A 258 13.62 4.55 -1.23
C ASP A 258 12.54 3.74 -1.95
N PHE A 259 11.33 4.30 -2.11
CA PHE A 259 10.34 3.72 -3.00
C PHE A 259 10.59 4.13 -4.46
N PRO A 260 10.70 3.15 -5.37
CA PRO A 260 10.94 3.38 -6.79
C PRO A 260 9.77 4.11 -7.46
N HIS A 261 10.10 4.94 -8.44
CA HIS A 261 9.10 5.50 -9.35
C HIS A 261 8.52 4.43 -10.28
N MET A 262 7.28 4.65 -10.70
CA MET A 262 6.75 4.02 -11.90
C MET A 262 7.68 4.30 -13.10
N PRO A 263 7.92 3.30 -13.97
CA PRO A 263 8.66 3.53 -15.21
C PRO A 263 8.06 4.70 -16.01
N ALA A 264 8.93 5.53 -16.58
CA ALA A 264 8.47 6.68 -17.35
C ALA A 264 7.69 6.22 -18.61
N PRO A 265 6.63 6.92 -19.03
CA PRO A 265 5.87 6.58 -20.24
C PRO A 265 6.75 6.39 -21.48
N GLY A 266 7.78 7.23 -21.64
CA GLY A 266 8.75 7.13 -22.73
C GLY A 266 9.58 5.84 -22.71
N GLN A 267 9.92 5.32 -21.53
CA GLN A 267 10.66 4.05 -21.39
C GLN A 267 9.83 2.87 -21.89
N TRP A 268 8.55 2.82 -21.53
CA TRP A 268 7.62 1.79 -22.02
C TRP A 268 7.44 1.87 -23.54
N ARG A 269 7.25 3.07 -24.09
CA ARG A 269 7.13 3.25 -25.55
C ARG A 269 8.39 2.89 -26.31
N GLN A 270 9.58 3.18 -25.77
CA GLN A 270 10.84 2.82 -26.41
C GLN A 270 11.02 1.30 -26.53
N ARG A 271 10.53 0.53 -25.55
CA ARG A 271 10.57 -0.94 -25.55
C ARG A 271 9.58 -1.55 -26.54
N LEU A 272 8.51 -0.83 -26.85
CA LEU A 272 7.55 -1.15 -27.91
C LEU A 272 8.14 -0.79 -29.28
N ASN A 273 9.14 -1.55 -29.74
CA ASN A 273 9.83 -1.36 -31.02
C ASN A 273 8.96 -1.81 -32.22
N GLN A 274 7.78 -1.21 -32.38
CA GLN A 274 6.86 -1.45 -33.49
C GLN A 274 6.81 -0.22 -34.38
N LEU A 275 7.18 -0.39 -35.66
CA LEU A 275 7.18 0.67 -36.66
C LEU A 275 5.76 1.11 -37.05
N ILE A 276 4.77 0.22 -36.92
CA ILE A 276 3.36 0.46 -37.24
C ILE A 276 2.51 -0.23 -36.18
N TRP A 277 1.72 0.55 -35.46
CA TRP A 277 0.75 0.02 -34.50
C TRP A 277 -0.58 -0.30 -35.18
N ARG A 278 -1.27 -1.32 -34.66
CA ARG A 278 -2.64 -1.67 -35.07
C ARG A 278 -3.63 -0.65 -34.50
N ALA A 279 -4.82 -0.55 -35.08
CA ALA A 279 -5.82 0.45 -34.70
C ALA A 279 -6.14 0.50 -33.19
N HIS A 280 -6.29 -0.65 -32.54
CA HIS A 280 -6.57 -0.72 -31.09
C HIS A 280 -5.36 -0.31 -30.23
N GLN A 281 -4.13 -0.50 -30.72
CA GLN A 281 -2.91 -0.04 -30.06
C GLN A 281 -2.76 1.49 -30.17
N GLU A 282 -3.07 2.06 -31.34
CA GLU A 282 -3.12 3.52 -31.54
C GLU A 282 -4.20 4.15 -30.66
N ALA A 283 -5.42 3.60 -30.69
CA ALA A 283 -6.53 4.06 -29.85
C ALA A 283 -6.19 4.02 -28.35
N ALA A 284 -5.47 2.99 -27.90
CA ALA A 284 -4.96 2.91 -26.54
C ALA A 284 -3.91 3.99 -26.23
N ASN A 285 -3.01 4.29 -27.15
CA ASN A 285 -2.00 5.35 -26.99
C ASN A 285 -2.60 6.78 -27.01
N THR A 286 -3.79 6.95 -27.59
CA THR A 286 -4.50 8.24 -27.61
C THR A 286 -5.70 8.29 -26.68
N ALA A 287 -5.92 7.25 -25.87
CA ALA A 287 -7.08 7.15 -25.00
C ALA A 287 -7.18 8.36 -24.04
N PRO A 288 -8.40 8.88 -23.80
CA PRO A 288 -8.60 9.96 -22.83
C PRO A 288 -8.25 9.51 -21.40
N LEU A 289 -8.09 10.47 -20.49
CA LEU A 289 -7.95 10.17 -19.07
C LEU A 289 -9.18 9.41 -18.56
N GLY A 290 -8.99 8.21 -18.02
CA GLY A 290 -10.08 7.40 -17.48
C GLY A 290 -9.89 5.91 -17.71
N SER A 291 -10.98 5.17 -17.48
CA SER A 291 -11.05 3.72 -17.71
C SER A 291 -11.41 3.41 -19.16
N ALA A 292 -11.05 2.23 -19.64
CA ALA A 292 -11.38 1.75 -20.98
C ALA A 292 -11.74 0.26 -21.00
N ILE A 293 -12.58 -0.12 -21.96
CA ILE A 293 -12.87 -1.51 -22.31
C ILE A 293 -12.28 -1.78 -23.70
N MET A 294 -11.39 -2.75 -23.80
CA MET A 294 -10.73 -3.14 -25.04
C MET A 294 -11.19 -4.51 -25.53
N ILE A 295 -11.72 -4.57 -26.75
CA ILE A 295 -12.10 -5.82 -27.41
C ILE A 295 -11.19 -6.04 -28.63
N ALA A 296 -10.36 -7.07 -28.57
CA ALA A 296 -9.43 -7.40 -29.65
C ALA A 296 -9.07 -8.90 -29.66
N PRO A 297 -8.94 -9.54 -30.84
CA PRO A 297 -8.76 -10.98 -30.95
C PRO A 297 -7.46 -11.47 -30.28
N THR A 298 -7.37 -12.75 -29.94
CA THR A 298 -6.16 -13.35 -29.37
C THR A 298 -4.97 -13.22 -30.33
N GLY A 299 -3.79 -12.89 -29.79
CA GLY A 299 -2.58 -12.67 -30.58
C GLY A 299 -2.51 -11.33 -31.33
N SER A 300 -3.50 -10.44 -31.16
CA SER A 300 -3.52 -9.12 -31.84
C SER A 300 -2.62 -8.05 -31.24
N GLY A 301 -1.94 -8.31 -30.11
CA GLY A 301 -1.11 -7.32 -29.42
C GLY A 301 -1.83 -6.53 -28.31
N LYS A 302 -2.80 -7.15 -27.64
CA LYS A 302 -3.52 -6.56 -26.48
C LYS A 302 -2.59 -6.09 -25.37
N THR A 303 -1.54 -6.86 -25.05
CA THR A 303 -0.59 -6.48 -24.00
C THR A 303 0.15 -5.21 -24.35
N GLU A 304 0.61 -5.07 -25.59
CA GLU A 304 1.24 -3.85 -26.09
C GLU A 304 0.29 -2.65 -26.02
N ALA A 305 -0.97 -2.82 -26.46
CA ALA A 305 -2.00 -1.80 -26.32
C ALA A 305 -2.22 -1.43 -24.84
N ALA A 306 -2.20 -2.40 -23.93
CA ALA A 306 -2.38 -2.16 -22.51
C ALA A 306 -1.25 -1.33 -21.88
N ILE A 307 -0.01 -1.58 -22.31
CA ILE A 307 1.14 -0.78 -21.88
C ILE A 307 1.09 0.63 -22.50
N LEU A 308 0.67 0.78 -23.76
CA LEU A 308 0.43 2.08 -24.38
C LEU A 308 -0.66 2.88 -23.65
N TRP A 309 -1.76 2.23 -23.29
CA TRP A 309 -2.81 2.84 -22.46
C TRP A 309 -2.24 3.28 -21.12
N ALA A 310 -1.50 2.42 -20.41
CA ALA A 310 -0.92 2.78 -19.12
C ALA A 310 0.04 3.98 -19.24
N ALA A 311 0.90 3.99 -20.27
CA ALA A 311 1.79 5.09 -20.58
C ALA A 311 1.01 6.40 -20.80
N ARG A 312 -0.08 6.33 -21.58
CA ARG A 312 -0.95 7.47 -21.87
C ARG A 312 -1.68 7.99 -20.63
N GLN A 313 -2.18 7.09 -19.79
CA GLN A 313 -2.82 7.46 -18.53
C GLN A 313 -1.84 8.16 -17.58
N MET A 314 -0.60 7.69 -17.50
CA MET A 314 0.45 8.32 -16.70
C MET A 314 0.82 9.74 -17.18
N GLU A 315 0.79 10.00 -18.49
CA GLU A 315 1.01 11.35 -19.04
C GLU A 315 -0.09 12.33 -18.64
N HIS A 316 -1.34 11.88 -18.66
CA HIS A 316 -2.47 12.71 -18.22
C HIS A 316 -2.45 12.95 -16.72
N ARG A 317 -2.15 11.90 -15.96
CA ARG A 317 -2.15 11.94 -14.50
C ARG A 317 -1.23 10.85 -13.95
N PRO A 318 -0.17 11.22 -13.21
CA PRO A 318 0.74 10.26 -12.60
C PRO A 318 0.00 9.23 -11.76
N ALA A 319 0.46 7.98 -11.82
CA ALA A 319 0.04 6.90 -10.97
C ALA A 319 1.25 6.38 -10.19
N ALA A 320 1.06 5.99 -8.94
CA ALA A 320 2.13 5.37 -8.15
C ALA A 320 2.34 3.89 -8.50
N ARG A 321 1.30 3.22 -9.02
CA ARG A 321 1.26 1.77 -9.21
C ARG A 321 0.55 1.35 -10.50
N LEU A 322 1.05 0.29 -11.12
CA LEU A 322 0.40 -0.48 -12.17
C LEU A 322 0.15 -1.92 -11.71
N PHE A 323 -1.10 -2.33 -11.81
CA PHE A 323 -1.62 -3.61 -11.36
C PHE A 323 -2.06 -4.41 -12.58
N TYR A 324 -1.30 -5.44 -12.96
CA TYR A 324 -1.66 -6.31 -14.09
C TYR A 324 -2.29 -7.60 -13.56
N THR A 325 -3.57 -7.78 -13.86
CA THR A 325 -4.42 -8.84 -13.32
C THR A 325 -4.71 -9.91 -14.36
N LEU A 326 -4.44 -11.16 -14.01
CA LEU A 326 -4.76 -12.33 -14.82
C LEU A 326 -5.50 -13.40 -13.97
N PRO A 327 -6.36 -14.22 -14.59
CA PRO A 327 -7.15 -15.23 -13.88
C PRO A 327 -6.33 -16.44 -13.38
N TYR A 328 -5.29 -16.84 -14.11
CA TYR A 328 -4.56 -18.09 -13.86
C TYR A 328 -3.10 -17.87 -13.45
N GLN A 329 -2.58 -18.74 -12.58
CA GLN A 329 -1.19 -18.66 -12.08
C GLN A 329 -0.14 -18.81 -13.19
N ALA A 330 -0.34 -19.73 -14.13
CA ALA A 330 0.56 -19.90 -15.26
C ALA A 330 0.64 -18.63 -16.11
N SER A 331 -0.52 -18.01 -16.39
CA SER A 331 -0.60 -16.75 -17.14
C SER A 331 0.05 -15.59 -16.38
N MET A 332 -0.16 -15.49 -15.06
CA MET A 332 0.54 -14.50 -14.22
C MET A 332 2.06 -14.69 -14.26
N ASN A 333 2.55 -15.92 -14.17
CA ASN A 333 3.96 -16.23 -14.24
C ASN A 333 4.57 -15.85 -15.60
N ALA A 334 3.90 -16.19 -16.69
CA ALA A 334 4.33 -15.82 -18.03
C ALA A 334 4.33 -14.30 -18.22
N MET A 335 3.30 -13.60 -17.72
CA MET A 335 3.24 -12.14 -17.82
C MET A 335 4.28 -11.45 -16.96
N TYR A 336 4.63 -11.99 -15.79
CA TYR A 336 5.72 -11.48 -14.96
C TYR A 336 7.05 -11.49 -15.70
N GLN A 337 7.39 -12.63 -16.34
CA GLN A 337 8.59 -12.75 -17.15
C GLN A 337 8.53 -11.79 -18.34
N ARG A 338 7.41 -11.76 -19.07
CA ARG A 338 7.25 -10.91 -20.25
C ARG A 338 7.34 -9.42 -19.94
N LEU A 339 6.61 -8.91 -18.95
CA LEU A 339 6.69 -7.50 -18.55
C LEU A 339 8.08 -7.15 -18.03
N GLY A 340 8.69 -8.03 -17.23
CA GLY A 340 10.03 -7.84 -16.70
C GLY A 340 11.10 -7.70 -17.79
N HIS A 341 11.17 -8.68 -18.69
CA HIS A 341 12.20 -8.72 -19.74
C HIS A 341 11.88 -7.77 -20.90
N ASP A 342 10.69 -7.87 -21.49
CA ASP A 342 10.39 -7.23 -22.77
C ASP A 342 10.06 -5.74 -22.60
N PHE A 343 9.38 -5.37 -21.50
CA PHE A 343 8.85 -4.02 -21.29
C PHE A 343 9.62 -3.20 -20.27
N LEU A 344 10.28 -3.84 -19.30
CA LEU A 344 11.12 -3.18 -18.29
C LEU A 344 12.61 -3.37 -18.55
N GLY A 345 13.00 -4.37 -19.35
CA GLY A 345 14.40 -4.61 -19.69
C GLY A 345 15.23 -5.18 -18.56
N ILE A 346 14.61 -5.88 -17.63
CA ILE A 346 15.28 -6.46 -16.46
C ILE A 346 15.77 -7.85 -16.86
N GLU A 347 17.07 -8.07 -16.84
CA GLU A 347 17.66 -9.35 -17.26
C GLU A 347 17.40 -10.46 -16.24
N ASN A 348 17.55 -10.17 -14.95
CA ASN A 348 17.28 -11.12 -13.87
C ASN A 348 16.24 -10.55 -12.89
N LEU A 349 15.05 -11.17 -12.87
CA LEU A 349 13.93 -10.79 -12.01
C LEU A 349 14.04 -11.31 -10.57
N SER A 350 15.05 -12.14 -10.30
CA SER A 350 15.35 -12.81 -9.04
C SER A 350 16.52 -12.16 -8.29
N THR A 351 16.90 -10.94 -8.63
CA THR A 351 17.95 -10.20 -7.89
C THR A 351 17.35 -9.10 -7.02
N GLU A 352 18.13 -8.63 -6.06
CA GLU A 352 17.76 -7.49 -5.23
C GLU A 352 17.71 -6.18 -6.04
N ASP A 353 18.40 -6.16 -7.20
CA ASP A 353 18.40 -5.07 -8.18
C ASP A 353 17.07 -4.91 -8.91
N ASN A 354 16.24 -5.96 -8.95
CA ASN A 354 14.87 -5.81 -9.38
C ASN A 354 14.13 -4.94 -8.36
N ILE A 355 13.86 -3.69 -8.75
CA ILE A 355 13.09 -2.75 -7.97
C ILE A 355 11.75 -2.40 -8.63
N GLN A 356 11.48 -2.92 -9.83
CA GLN A 356 10.42 -2.39 -10.70
C GLN A 356 9.18 -3.29 -10.75
N ILE A 357 9.34 -4.61 -10.63
CA ILE A 357 8.23 -5.54 -10.80
C ILE A 357 8.22 -6.66 -9.77
N THR A 358 7.02 -7.05 -9.32
CA THR A 358 6.80 -8.24 -8.50
C THR A 358 5.58 -9.01 -8.98
N ILE A 359 5.44 -10.23 -8.46
CA ILE A 359 4.24 -11.04 -8.57
C ILE A 359 3.63 -11.34 -7.20
N GLN A 360 2.29 -11.25 -7.08
CA GLN A 360 1.54 -11.50 -5.85
C GLN A 360 0.40 -12.51 -6.06
N HIS A 361 0.60 -13.73 -5.56
CA HIS A 361 -0.43 -14.75 -5.39
C HIS A 361 -0.10 -15.62 -4.17
N SER A 362 -1.03 -16.51 -3.77
CA SER A 362 -0.89 -17.38 -2.59
C SER A 362 0.37 -18.24 -2.55
N ARG A 363 1.00 -18.49 -3.71
CA ARG A 363 2.22 -19.31 -3.87
C ARG A 363 3.45 -18.51 -4.30
N ALA A 364 3.42 -17.18 -4.21
CA ALA A 364 4.52 -16.32 -4.69
C ALA A 364 5.86 -16.63 -4.00
N LEU A 365 5.86 -16.98 -2.71
CA LEU A 365 7.09 -17.39 -2.01
C LEU A 365 7.74 -18.64 -2.63
N LEU A 366 6.93 -19.65 -2.95
CA LEU A 366 7.42 -20.88 -3.55
C LEU A 366 7.99 -20.61 -4.94
N LYS A 367 7.33 -19.73 -5.71
CA LYS A 367 7.83 -19.28 -7.00
C LYS A 367 9.20 -18.61 -6.86
N PHE A 368 9.33 -17.59 -6.00
CA PHE A 368 10.61 -16.92 -5.80
C PHE A 368 11.71 -17.90 -5.36
N TYR A 369 11.39 -18.85 -4.49
CA TYR A 369 12.34 -19.89 -4.11
C TYR A 369 12.77 -20.76 -5.30
N GLN A 370 11.84 -21.20 -6.14
CA GLN A 370 12.12 -21.98 -7.35
C GLN A 370 12.98 -21.21 -8.35
N ASP A 371 12.67 -19.92 -8.56
CA ASP A 371 13.44 -19.06 -9.46
C ASP A 371 14.90 -18.92 -8.96
N MET A 372 15.12 -18.76 -7.64
CA MET A 372 16.47 -18.68 -7.04
C MET A 372 17.25 -19.99 -7.10
N MET A 373 16.56 -21.13 -7.00
CA MET A 373 17.19 -22.46 -7.12
C MET A 373 17.68 -22.72 -8.55
N ASN A 374 17.07 -22.10 -9.56
CA ASN A 374 17.52 -22.19 -10.94
C ASN A 374 18.78 -21.33 -11.21
N ASP A 375 19.06 -20.33 -10.36
CA ASP A 375 20.25 -19.46 -10.40
C ASP A 375 21.47 -20.07 -9.64
N GLU A 376 21.52 -21.39 -9.48
CA GLU A 376 22.60 -22.15 -8.81
C GLU A 376 22.94 -21.73 -7.36
N ARG A 377 22.02 -21.05 -6.67
CA ARG A 377 22.20 -20.65 -5.26
C ARG A 377 22.08 -21.85 -4.30
N THR A 378 22.67 -21.72 -3.11
CA THR A 378 22.42 -22.71 -2.05
C THR A 378 20.96 -22.61 -1.55
N PRO A 379 20.38 -23.70 -1.01
CA PRO A 379 19.00 -23.68 -0.50
C PRO A 379 18.75 -22.61 0.59
N ARG A 380 19.78 -22.29 1.39
CA ARG A 380 19.68 -21.26 2.44
C ARG A 380 19.61 -19.87 1.83
N GLU A 381 20.51 -19.54 0.91
CA GLU A 381 20.54 -18.26 0.20
C GLU A 381 19.26 -18.05 -0.62
N ALA A 382 18.78 -19.09 -1.31
CA ALA A 382 17.52 -19.07 -2.04
C ALA A 382 16.32 -18.78 -1.13
N THR A 383 16.30 -19.36 0.08
CA THR A 383 15.25 -19.11 1.08
C THR A 383 15.29 -17.68 1.60
N GLU A 384 16.48 -17.17 1.91
CA GLU A 384 16.66 -15.81 2.43
C GLU A 384 16.26 -14.76 1.37
N ALA A 385 16.72 -14.93 0.12
CA ALA A 385 16.36 -14.07 -1.00
C ALA A 385 14.85 -14.11 -1.33
N ALA A 386 14.24 -15.30 -1.33
CA ALA A 386 12.80 -15.44 -1.57
C ALA A 386 11.96 -14.77 -0.46
N LYS A 387 12.40 -14.85 0.80
CA LYS A 387 11.78 -14.14 1.92
C LYS A 387 11.94 -12.63 1.77
N TYR A 388 13.12 -12.16 1.36
CA TYR A 388 13.40 -10.75 1.11
C TYR A 388 12.47 -10.18 0.03
N LEU A 389 12.38 -10.81 -1.14
CA LEU A 389 11.47 -10.39 -2.22
C LEU A 389 10.01 -10.39 -1.77
N ARG A 390 9.58 -11.44 -1.04
CA ARG A 390 8.22 -11.51 -0.49
C ARG A 390 7.95 -10.38 0.50
N ASN A 391 8.91 -10.04 1.34
CA ASN A 391 8.75 -8.96 2.32
C ASN A 391 8.63 -7.61 1.63
N ARG A 392 9.46 -7.32 0.61
CA ARG A 392 9.32 -6.11 -0.22
C ARG A 392 7.96 -6.06 -0.93
N ALA A 393 7.50 -7.18 -1.47
CA ALA A 393 6.17 -7.24 -2.09
C ALA A 393 5.05 -6.91 -1.10
N ARG A 394 5.14 -7.40 0.15
CA ARG A 394 4.16 -7.09 1.22
C ARG A 394 4.23 -5.65 1.72
N LEU A 395 5.35 -4.97 1.50
CA LEU A 395 5.54 -3.55 1.80
C LEU A 395 5.08 -2.65 0.65
N HIS A 396 4.44 -3.19 -0.40
CA HIS A 396 3.98 -2.40 -1.53
C HIS A 396 5.11 -1.64 -2.23
N PHE A 397 6.33 -2.21 -2.19
CA PHE A 397 7.54 -1.59 -2.69
C PHE A 397 7.51 -1.39 -4.21
N TYR A 398 7.04 -2.40 -4.94
CA TYR A 398 7.19 -2.47 -6.38
C TYR A 398 6.10 -1.64 -7.10
N PRO A 399 6.49 -0.84 -8.10
CA PRO A 399 5.58 0.00 -8.86
C PRO A 399 4.70 -0.82 -9.81
N VAL A 400 5.25 -1.88 -10.43
CA VAL A 400 4.50 -2.81 -11.29
C VAL A 400 4.24 -4.11 -10.54
N GLN A 401 2.97 -4.53 -10.48
CA GLN A 401 2.56 -5.72 -9.73
C GLN A 401 1.69 -6.63 -10.60
N ILE A 402 2.20 -7.82 -10.90
CA ILE A 402 1.36 -8.90 -11.43
C ILE A 402 0.63 -9.53 -10.26
N PHE A 403 -0.69 -9.46 -10.21
CA PHE A 403 -1.40 -9.93 -9.03
C PHE A 403 -2.77 -10.49 -9.36
N SER A 404 -3.19 -11.42 -8.52
CA SER A 404 -4.52 -12.04 -8.64
C SER A 404 -5.60 -11.04 -8.23
N PRO A 405 -6.78 -11.00 -8.90
CA PRO A 405 -7.86 -10.08 -8.53
C PRO A 405 -8.33 -10.27 -7.08
N TYR A 406 -8.14 -11.46 -6.50
CA TYR A 406 -8.48 -11.74 -5.11
C TYR A 406 -7.66 -10.92 -4.11
N GLN A 407 -6.48 -10.41 -4.50
CA GLN A 407 -5.71 -9.50 -3.67
C GLN A 407 -6.44 -8.17 -3.48
N MET A 408 -7.18 -7.69 -4.48
CA MET A 408 -8.02 -6.50 -4.37
C MET A 408 -9.16 -6.71 -3.37
N LEU A 409 -9.79 -7.89 -3.41
CA LEU A 409 -10.89 -8.21 -2.51
C LEU A 409 -10.47 -8.23 -1.03
N LYS A 410 -9.18 -8.42 -0.71
CA LYS A 410 -8.69 -8.30 0.68
C LYS A 410 -9.02 -6.94 1.28
N ALA A 411 -8.99 -5.88 0.45
CA ALA A 411 -9.32 -4.55 0.91
C ALA A 411 -10.82 -4.39 1.22
N ALA A 412 -11.68 -4.98 0.39
CA ALA A 412 -13.13 -4.99 0.63
C ALA A 412 -13.51 -5.74 1.92
N TYR A 413 -12.74 -6.75 2.32
CA TYR A 413 -12.97 -7.52 3.55
C TYR A 413 -12.29 -6.93 4.81
N GLY A 414 -11.63 -5.78 4.71
CA GLY A 414 -10.95 -5.16 5.85
C GLY A 414 -9.85 -6.05 6.46
N LEU A 415 -9.20 -6.89 5.67
CA LEU A 415 -8.14 -7.77 6.17
C LEU A 415 -6.92 -6.94 6.54
N LYS A 416 -6.17 -7.37 7.57
CA LYS A 416 -4.98 -6.66 8.08
C LYS A 416 -4.08 -6.13 6.95
N GLY A 417 -3.83 -4.82 6.96
CA GLY A 417 -2.99 -4.14 5.97
C GLY A 417 -3.76 -3.60 4.76
N TYR A 418 -5.10 -3.64 4.78
CA TYR A 418 -5.89 -3.11 3.68
C TYR A 418 -5.76 -1.60 3.51
N GLU A 419 -5.48 -0.85 4.57
CA GLU A 419 -5.32 0.60 4.49
C GLU A 419 -4.12 0.97 3.61
N ALA A 420 -3.02 0.22 3.71
CA ALA A 420 -1.87 0.37 2.83
C ALA A 420 -2.22 0.00 1.37
N LEU A 421 -3.06 -1.02 1.14
CA LEU A 421 -3.58 -1.35 -0.19
C LEU A 421 -4.39 -0.19 -0.79
N LEU A 422 -5.25 0.47 0.00
CA LEU A 422 -6.06 1.60 -0.49
C LEU A 422 -5.19 2.80 -0.91
N VAL A 423 -4.10 3.06 -0.18
CA VAL A 423 -3.11 4.08 -0.57
C VAL A 423 -2.43 3.71 -1.90
N ASP A 424 -2.15 2.44 -2.13
CA ASP A 424 -1.57 1.92 -3.38
C ASP A 424 -2.57 1.92 -4.55
N TYR A 425 -3.85 1.70 -4.27
CA TYR A 425 -4.93 1.72 -5.27
C TYR A 425 -5.34 3.14 -5.67
N THR A 426 -5.02 4.15 -4.85
CA THR A 426 -5.33 5.55 -5.14
C THR A 426 -4.58 6.04 -6.37
N ASP A 427 -5.30 6.56 -7.36
CA ASP A 427 -4.82 6.92 -8.71
C ASP A 427 -4.14 5.76 -9.48
N GLY A 428 -4.22 4.53 -8.96
CA GLY A 428 -3.57 3.34 -9.50
C GLY A 428 -4.15 2.93 -10.86
N LEU A 429 -3.30 2.33 -11.70
CA LEU A 429 -3.68 1.77 -12.98
C LEU A 429 -3.90 0.27 -12.85
N PHE A 430 -5.02 -0.24 -13.36
CA PHE A 430 -5.35 -1.65 -13.34
C PHE A 430 -5.60 -2.16 -14.75
N ILE A 431 -4.91 -3.22 -15.14
CA ILE A 431 -5.11 -3.93 -16.41
C ILE A 431 -5.73 -5.29 -16.08
N PHE A 432 -6.97 -5.51 -16.47
CA PHE A 432 -7.66 -6.80 -16.35
C PHE A 432 -7.60 -7.53 -17.68
N ASP A 433 -6.80 -8.58 -17.74
CA ASP A 433 -6.68 -9.46 -18.90
C ASP A 433 -7.61 -10.68 -18.73
N GLU A 434 -8.47 -10.91 -19.71
CA GLU A 434 -9.44 -12.03 -19.74
C GLU A 434 -10.41 -12.05 -18.54
N ILE A 435 -11.05 -10.90 -18.27
CA ILE A 435 -12.05 -10.77 -17.19
C ILE A 435 -13.21 -11.77 -17.30
N HIS A 436 -13.53 -12.27 -18.49
CA HIS A 436 -14.60 -13.24 -18.70
C HIS A 436 -14.28 -14.65 -18.15
N ALA A 437 -13.02 -14.92 -17.78
CA ALA A 437 -12.61 -16.22 -17.26
C ALA A 437 -13.06 -16.49 -15.82
N TYR A 438 -13.60 -15.48 -15.12
CA TYR A 438 -14.06 -15.62 -13.74
C TYR A 438 -15.49 -16.19 -13.67
N GLU A 439 -15.73 -17.08 -12.71
CA GLU A 439 -17.10 -17.55 -12.42
C GLU A 439 -18.03 -16.37 -12.06
N PRO A 440 -19.33 -16.43 -12.38
CA PRO A 440 -20.24 -15.28 -12.28
C PRO A 440 -20.23 -14.56 -10.92
N LYS A 441 -20.20 -15.31 -9.81
CA LYS A 441 -20.16 -14.73 -8.45
C LYS A 441 -18.88 -13.93 -8.21
N ARG A 442 -17.72 -14.44 -8.64
CA ARG A 442 -16.43 -13.75 -8.47
C ARG A 442 -16.33 -12.55 -9.39
N MET A 443 -16.81 -12.68 -10.61
CA MET A 443 -16.90 -11.58 -11.55
C MET A 443 -17.75 -10.43 -10.97
N ALA A 444 -18.90 -10.72 -10.37
CA ALA A 444 -19.72 -9.68 -9.72
C ALA A 444 -19.00 -8.95 -8.59
N LEU A 445 -18.25 -9.66 -7.74
CA LEU A 445 -17.41 -9.06 -6.68
C LEU A 445 -16.31 -8.17 -7.28
N ILE A 446 -15.62 -8.64 -8.32
CA ILE A 446 -14.57 -7.88 -9.01
C ILE A 446 -15.14 -6.61 -9.63
N ILE A 447 -16.24 -6.70 -10.37
CA ILE A 447 -16.90 -5.55 -11.00
C ILE A 447 -17.34 -4.52 -9.94
N SER A 448 -17.90 -4.99 -8.82
CA SER A 448 -18.28 -4.11 -7.71
C SER A 448 -17.07 -3.39 -7.11
N MET A 449 -15.95 -4.10 -6.93
CA MET A 449 -14.69 -3.52 -6.43
C MET A 449 -14.10 -2.51 -7.43
N ILE A 450 -14.17 -2.79 -8.73
CA ILE A 450 -13.74 -1.86 -9.79
C ILE A 450 -14.49 -0.53 -9.66
N GLY A 451 -15.82 -0.58 -9.59
CA GLY A 451 -16.66 0.62 -9.43
C GLY A 451 -16.34 1.40 -8.16
N TRP A 452 -16.19 0.70 -7.03
CA TRP A 452 -15.88 1.32 -5.75
C TRP A 452 -14.51 2.01 -5.76
N LEU A 453 -13.47 1.37 -6.32
CA LEU A 453 -12.14 1.96 -6.44
C LEU A 453 -12.08 3.12 -7.43
N ALA A 454 -12.76 3.01 -8.56
CA ALA A 454 -12.84 4.10 -9.53
C ALA A 454 -13.48 5.35 -8.90
N SER A 455 -14.59 5.16 -8.18
CA SER A 455 -15.36 6.26 -7.61
C SER A 455 -14.72 6.89 -6.37
N ASN A 456 -14.12 6.09 -5.49
CA ASN A 456 -13.62 6.57 -4.19
C ASN A 456 -12.11 6.84 -4.16
N TYR A 457 -11.35 6.23 -5.07
CA TYR A 457 -9.88 6.29 -5.06
C TYR A 457 -9.29 6.70 -6.42
N ARG A 458 -10.15 7.05 -7.40
CA ARG A 458 -9.73 7.49 -8.75
C ARG A 458 -8.86 6.46 -9.47
N ALA A 459 -9.03 5.19 -9.13
CA ALA A 459 -8.38 4.09 -9.83
C ALA A 459 -8.89 4.05 -11.28
N ARG A 460 -7.99 3.75 -12.21
CA ARG A 460 -8.30 3.67 -13.65
C ARG A 460 -8.11 2.25 -14.13
N PHE A 461 -9.05 1.78 -14.95
CA PHE A 461 -9.13 0.37 -15.34
C PHE A 461 -9.08 0.24 -16.85
N LEU A 462 -8.18 -0.58 -17.36
CA LEU A 462 -8.28 -1.15 -18.69
C LEU A 462 -8.76 -2.59 -18.57
N ILE A 463 -9.94 -2.86 -19.13
CA ILE A 463 -10.52 -4.20 -19.13
C ILE A 463 -10.43 -4.72 -20.55
N MET A 464 -9.66 -5.78 -20.76
CA MET A 464 -9.39 -6.27 -22.10
C MET A 464 -9.73 -7.74 -22.28
N THR A 465 -10.27 -8.05 -23.46
CA THR A 465 -10.65 -9.42 -23.79
C THR A 465 -10.81 -9.65 -25.30
N ALA A 466 -10.76 -10.92 -25.72
CA ALA A 466 -11.14 -11.31 -27.08
C ALA A 466 -12.65 -11.28 -27.32
N THR A 467 -13.45 -11.64 -26.31
CA THR A 467 -14.91 -11.67 -26.40
C THR A 467 -15.52 -11.21 -25.07
N LEU A 468 -16.47 -10.28 -25.14
CA LEU A 468 -17.13 -9.73 -23.95
C LEU A 468 -18.63 -10.00 -24.02
N PRO A 469 -19.19 -10.86 -23.17
CA PRO A 469 -20.63 -11.09 -23.13
C PRO A 469 -21.39 -9.77 -22.86
N PRO A 470 -22.51 -9.49 -23.56
CA PRO A 470 -23.24 -8.23 -23.40
C PRO A 470 -23.64 -7.92 -21.95
N MET A 471 -24.01 -8.94 -21.18
CA MET A 471 -24.34 -8.80 -19.76
C MET A 471 -23.15 -8.28 -18.93
N VAL A 472 -21.94 -8.76 -19.22
CA VAL A 472 -20.72 -8.33 -18.53
C VAL A 472 -20.33 -6.92 -18.96
N LYS A 473 -20.44 -6.60 -20.27
CA LYS A 473 -20.23 -5.25 -20.78
C LYS A 473 -21.14 -4.24 -20.10
N ASN A 474 -22.45 -4.53 -20.03
CA ASN A 474 -23.43 -3.66 -19.38
C ASN A 474 -23.14 -3.48 -17.88
N ALA A 475 -22.74 -4.55 -17.18
CA ALA A 475 -22.38 -4.47 -15.76
C ALA A 475 -21.13 -3.61 -15.53
N LEU A 476 -20.14 -3.70 -16.42
CA LEU A 476 -18.94 -2.86 -16.38
C LEU A 476 -19.24 -1.40 -16.67
N GLN A 477 -20.02 -1.11 -17.70
CA GLN A 477 -20.45 0.24 -18.04
C GLN A 477 -21.29 0.87 -16.91
N ALA A 478 -22.09 0.08 -16.20
CA ALA A 478 -22.87 0.59 -15.06
C ALA A 478 -21.98 1.08 -13.90
N VAL A 479 -20.82 0.44 -13.68
CA VAL A 479 -19.88 0.84 -12.61
C VAL A 479 -18.77 1.76 -13.10
N LEU A 480 -18.58 1.88 -14.42
CA LEU A 480 -17.63 2.76 -15.11
C LEU A 480 -18.37 3.51 -16.23
N PRO A 481 -19.26 4.47 -15.91
CA PRO A 481 -20.14 5.11 -16.89
C PRO A 481 -19.40 5.83 -18.02
N ASP A 482 -18.22 6.37 -17.74
CA ASP A 482 -17.39 7.13 -18.69
C ASP A 482 -16.28 6.27 -19.32
N CYS A 483 -16.39 4.94 -19.30
CA CYS A 483 -15.33 4.09 -19.86
C CYS A 483 -15.25 4.22 -21.40
N HIS A 484 -14.04 4.45 -21.90
CA HIS A 484 -13.78 4.53 -23.33
C HIS A 484 -13.79 3.14 -23.98
N GLU A 485 -14.41 2.99 -25.14
CA GLU A 485 -14.38 1.73 -25.89
C GLU A 485 -13.23 1.74 -26.90
N ILE A 486 -12.41 0.69 -26.87
CA ILE A 486 -11.31 0.45 -27.79
C ILE A 486 -11.59 -0.87 -28.49
N GLU A 487 -11.69 -0.86 -29.81
CA GLU A 487 -11.98 -2.08 -30.57
C GLU A 487 -10.97 -2.29 -31.70
N ALA A 488 -10.58 -3.54 -31.93
CA ALA A 488 -9.83 -3.93 -33.11
C ALA A 488 -10.69 -3.78 -34.37
N THR A 489 -10.05 -3.64 -35.53
CA THR A 489 -10.80 -3.50 -36.78
C THR A 489 -11.52 -4.81 -37.15
N PRO A 490 -12.67 -4.74 -37.85
CA PRO A 490 -13.37 -5.92 -38.34
C PRO A 490 -12.49 -6.87 -39.16
N GLU A 491 -11.55 -6.33 -39.93
CA GLU A 491 -10.61 -7.12 -40.73
C GLU A 491 -9.71 -7.97 -39.85
N LEU A 492 -9.24 -7.44 -38.71
CA LEU A 492 -8.41 -8.20 -37.78
C LEU A 492 -9.19 -9.33 -37.10
N PHE A 493 -10.48 -9.12 -36.85
CA PHE A 493 -11.36 -10.19 -36.38
C PHE A 493 -11.55 -11.26 -37.46
N ALA A 494 -11.79 -10.87 -38.72
CA ALA A 494 -11.91 -11.80 -39.85
C ALA A 494 -10.63 -12.63 -40.03
N ASP A 495 -9.45 -12.00 -40.02
CA ASP A 495 -8.15 -12.67 -40.14
C ASP A 495 -7.89 -13.66 -38.99
N SER A 496 -8.49 -13.42 -37.83
CA SER A 496 -8.37 -14.31 -36.67
C SER A 496 -9.24 -15.58 -36.78
N GLN A 497 -10.23 -15.61 -37.69
CA GLN A 497 -11.11 -16.76 -37.91
C GLN A 497 -10.37 -17.90 -38.63
N ARG A 498 -9.63 -18.69 -37.85
CA ARG A 498 -8.78 -19.78 -38.37
C ARG A 498 -9.32 -21.17 -38.07
N HIS A 499 -10.50 -21.28 -37.46
CA HIS A 499 -10.98 -22.53 -36.87
C HIS A 499 -12.36 -22.88 -37.41
N ARG A 500 -12.56 -24.16 -37.69
CA ARG A 500 -13.87 -24.76 -37.98
C ARG A 500 -14.32 -25.49 -36.73
N VAL A 501 -15.51 -25.17 -36.24
CA VAL A 501 -16.10 -25.82 -35.06
C VAL A 501 -17.10 -26.85 -35.54
N GLU A 502 -16.90 -28.11 -35.15
CA GLU A 502 -17.84 -29.20 -35.36
C GLU A 502 -18.34 -29.69 -34.00
N VAL A 503 -19.66 -29.72 -33.82
CA VAL A 503 -20.29 -30.08 -32.54
C VAL A 503 -20.84 -31.49 -32.65
N HIS A 504 -20.24 -32.41 -31.90
CA HIS A 504 -20.68 -33.80 -31.80
C HIS A 504 -21.60 -33.99 -30.58
N GLN A 505 -22.57 -34.90 -30.69
CA GLN A 505 -23.46 -35.25 -29.58
C GLN A 505 -22.76 -36.17 -28.57
N GLY A 506 -23.12 -36.07 -27.29
CA GLY A 506 -22.50 -36.86 -26.22
C GLY A 506 -21.38 -36.11 -25.49
N ASN A 507 -20.63 -36.84 -24.68
CA ASN A 507 -19.48 -36.35 -23.94
C ASN A 507 -18.15 -36.75 -24.63
N LEU A 508 -17.02 -36.35 -24.04
CA LEU A 508 -15.70 -36.66 -24.58
C LEU A 508 -15.44 -38.18 -24.75
N ILE A 509 -15.90 -38.99 -23.79
CA ILE A 509 -15.70 -40.45 -23.77
C ILE A 509 -16.46 -41.11 -24.93
N ASP A 510 -17.68 -40.61 -25.22
CA ASP A 510 -18.49 -41.10 -26.35
C ASP A 510 -17.82 -40.88 -27.72
N GLN A 511 -16.79 -40.02 -27.77
CA GLN A 511 -16.07 -39.64 -28.99
C GLN A 511 -14.61 -40.11 -29.00
N LEU A 512 -14.21 -41.01 -28.10
CA LEU A 512 -12.83 -41.50 -28.00
C LEU A 512 -12.29 -42.07 -29.32
N ASP A 513 -13.11 -42.81 -30.06
CA ASP A 513 -12.69 -43.39 -31.34
C ASP A 513 -12.27 -42.32 -32.36
N LEU A 514 -12.95 -41.17 -32.39
CA LEU A 514 -12.59 -40.04 -33.25
C LEU A 514 -11.27 -39.40 -32.82
N ILE A 515 -11.10 -39.19 -31.51
CA ILE A 515 -9.89 -38.62 -30.92
C ILE A 515 -8.69 -39.53 -31.23
N LEU A 516 -8.84 -40.84 -31.04
CA LEU A 516 -7.82 -41.83 -31.33
C LEU A 516 -7.51 -41.90 -32.83
N ALA A 517 -8.52 -41.83 -33.70
CA ALA A 517 -8.30 -41.80 -35.14
C ALA A 517 -7.46 -40.59 -35.56
N ASP A 518 -7.75 -39.41 -35.01
CA ASP A 518 -6.98 -38.18 -35.28
C ASP A 518 -5.55 -38.26 -34.73
N TYR A 519 -5.39 -38.84 -33.54
CA TYR A 519 -4.06 -39.09 -32.96
C TYR A 519 -3.25 -40.07 -33.80
N HIS A 520 -3.83 -41.20 -34.21
CA HIS A 520 -3.19 -42.18 -35.08
C HIS A 520 -2.89 -41.64 -36.48
N ALA A 521 -3.62 -40.63 -36.92
CA ALA A 521 -3.34 -39.87 -38.14
C ALA A 521 -2.22 -38.81 -37.96
N ASN A 522 -1.50 -38.82 -36.82
CA ASN A 522 -0.44 -37.86 -36.48
C ASN A 522 -0.90 -36.39 -36.47
N LYS A 523 -2.18 -36.11 -36.15
CA LYS A 523 -2.64 -34.74 -35.90
C LYS A 523 -2.23 -34.28 -34.51
N ALA A 524 -2.10 -32.96 -34.33
CA ALA A 524 -1.96 -32.38 -33.00
C ALA A 524 -3.32 -32.39 -32.28
N VAL A 525 -3.45 -33.21 -31.24
CA VAL A 525 -4.69 -33.40 -30.50
C VAL A 525 -4.54 -32.87 -29.09
N LEU A 526 -5.47 -32.02 -28.65
CA LEU A 526 -5.61 -31.56 -27.27
C LEU A 526 -6.95 -32.03 -26.73
N VAL A 527 -6.91 -32.81 -25.65
CA VAL A 527 -8.10 -33.28 -24.93
C VAL A 527 -8.21 -32.51 -23.62
N CYS A 528 -9.31 -31.78 -23.44
CA CYS A 528 -9.56 -30.98 -22.24
C CYS A 528 -10.62 -31.62 -21.36
N CYS A 529 -10.21 -32.13 -20.19
CA CYS A 529 -11.12 -32.68 -19.17
C CYS A 529 -11.35 -31.67 -18.03
N ASN A 530 -12.56 -31.61 -17.51
CA ASN A 530 -12.91 -30.72 -16.39
C ASN A 530 -12.42 -31.21 -15.03
N GLN A 531 -12.03 -32.48 -14.91
CA GLN A 531 -11.59 -33.11 -13.67
C GLN A 531 -10.32 -33.93 -13.89
N ILE A 532 -9.43 -33.93 -12.89
CA ILE A 532 -8.16 -34.68 -12.95
C ILE A 532 -8.42 -36.19 -13.09
N ALA A 533 -9.40 -36.73 -12.35
CA ALA A 533 -9.72 -38.16 -12.42
C ALA A 533 -10.12 -38.61 -13.83
N VAL A 534 -10.94 -37.82 -14.52
CA VAL A 534 -11.38 -38.07 -15.92
C VAL A 534 -10.25 -37.92 -16.93
N ALA A 535 -9.17 -37.19 -16.59
CA ALA A 535 -7.98 -37.12 -17.45
C ALA A 535 -6.99 -38.27 -17.22
N GLN A 536 -7.12 -38.98 -16.10
CA GLN A 536 -6.27 -40.12 -15.73
C GLN A 536 -6.86 -41.45 -16.18
N GLU A 537 -8.19 -41.55 -16.17
CA GLU A 537 -8.97 -42.56 -16.89
C GLU A 537 -8.77 -42.41 -18.40
#